data_AF-A0A9K3DBB3-F1
#
_entry.id   AF-A0A9K3DBB3-F1
#
_cell.length_a   1.000
_cell.length_b   1.000
_cell.length_c   1.000
_cell.angle_alpha   90.00
_cell.angle_beta   90.00
_cell.angle_gamma   90.00
#
_symmetry.space_group_name_H-M   'P 1'
#
loop_
_entity.id
_entity.type
_entity.pdbx_description
1 polymer ?
#
loop_
_entity_poly.entity_id
_entity_poly.type
_entity_poly.pdbx_seq_one_letter_code
_entity_poly.pdbx_strand_id
1 'polypeptide(L)'
;MNVDVVEDSCHYIVDVYSAQNCPVQAPPLAPAGATWGTVFLLALFCCASLYMVCGSALNMFKYKQRGRNIIPNLAFWQGIPSLTLDGCIYTYTKVMMSIKGDGYASI
;
A
#
# COMPACT_ATOMS: atom_id res chain seq x y z
N MET A 1 -30.74 -7.30 16.47
CA MET A 1 -29.87 -7.62 17.62
C MET A 1 -30.79 -8.24 18.66
N ASN A 2 -30.92 -9.57 18.64
CA ASN A 2 -31.66 -10.29 19.66
C ASN A 2 -30.66 -10.76 20.70
N VAL A 3 -30.94 -10.52 21.97
CA VAL A 3 -30.12 -10.99 23.09
C VAL A 3 -30.95 -12.05 23.79
N ASP A 4 -30.61 -13.31 23.58
CA ASP A 4 -31.20 -14.42 24.32
C ASP A 4 -30.37 -14.61 25.60
N VAL A 5 -30.94 -14.19 26.74
CA VAL A 5 -30.27 -14.26 28.05
C VAL A 5 -30.39 -15.69 28.58
N VAL A 6 -29.35 -16.51 28.40
CA VAL A 6 -29.17 -17.76 29.14
C VAL A 6 -28.31 -17.46 30.36
N GLU A 7 -28.95 -17.39 31.52
CA GLU A 7 -28.32 -17.01 32.79
C GLU A 7 -27.68 -18.23 33.47
N ASP A 8 -26.39 -18.43 33.19
CA ASP A 8 -25.52 -19.27 34.03
C ASP A 8 -24.32 -18.44 34.47
N SER A 9 -23.94 -18.59 35.73
CA SER A 9 -23.10 -17.70 36.55
C SER A 9 -22.03 -16.88 35.78
N CYS A 10 -22.30 -15.59 35.60
CA CYS A 10 -21.40 -14.56 35.04
C CYS A 10 -20.91 -14.74 33.59
N HIS A 11 -21.66 -15.42 32.71
CA HIS A 11 -21.36 -15.45 31.28
C HIS A 11 -22.58 -15.06 30.45
N TYR A 12 -22.50 -13.95 29.69
CA TYR A 12 -23.52 -13.58 28.72
C TYR A 12 -22.98 -13.85 27.31
N ILE A 13 -23.70 -14.63 26.51
CA ILE A 13 -23.36 -14.89 25.11
C ILE A 13 -24.08 -13.86 24.24
N VAL A 14 -23.33 -13.11 23.43
CA VAL A 14 -23.89 -12.15 22.48
C VAL A 14 -23.73 -12.70 21.07
N ASP A 15 -24.83 -13.18 20.49
CA ASP A 15 -24.84 -13.63 19.10
C ASP A 15 -25.03 -12.43 18.16
N VAL A 16 -23.96 -12.08 17.44
CA VAL A 16 -23.97 -11.01 16.44
C VAL A 16 -24.19 -11.61 15.06
N TYR A 17 -25.44 -11.56 14.59
CA TYR A 17 -25.79 -11.92 13.21
C TYR A 17 -25.47 -10.77 12.27
N SER A 18 -24.32 -10.83 11.59
CA SER A 18 -23.92 -9.90 10.54
C SER A 18 -23.51 -10.69 9.31
N ALA A 19 -23.91 -10.23 8.12
CA ALA A 19 -23.46 -10.81 6.84
C ALA A 19 -21.93 -10.75 6.67
N GLN A 20 -21.24 -9.95 7.49
CA GLN A 20 -19.78 -9.79 7.51
C GLN A 20 -19.07 -10.74 8.47
N ASN A 21 -19.81 -11.47 9.32
CA ASN A 21 -19.28 -12.32 10.38
C ASN A 21 -19.43 -13.83 10.08
N CYS A 22 -19.81 -14.21 8.85
CA CYS A 22 -19.75 -15.61 8.45
C CYS A 22 -18.31 -16.12 8.61
N PRO A 23 -18.07 -17.26 9.28
CA PRO A 23 -16.75 -17.88 9.26
C PRO A 23 -16.41 -18.10 7.79
N VAL A 24 -15.38 -17.40 7.32
CA VAL A 24 -14.79 -17.65 6.01
C VAL A 24 -14.37 -19.10 6.05
N GLN A 25 -15.20 -19.99 5.52
CA GLN A 25 -14.75 -21.31 5.09
C GLN A 25 -13.68 -20.98 4.07
N ALA A 26 -12.42 -21.08 4.49
CA ALA A 26 -11.29 -20.74 3.66
C ALA A 26 -11.50 -21.48 2.33
N PRO A 27 -11.74 -20.75 1.22
CA PRO A 27 -11.74 -21.39 -0.08
C PRO A 27 -10.39 -22.11 -0.22
N PRO A 28 -10.34 -23.31 -0.80
CA PRO A 28 -9.09 -24.06 -0.94
C PRO A 28 -8.05 -23.13 -1.57
N LEU A 29 -6.97 -22.83 -0.81
CA LEU A 29 -5.90 -21.87 -1.09
C LEU A 29 -6.03 -21.24 -2.49
N ALA A 30 -6.92 -20.26 -2.64
CA ALA A 30 -6.82 -19.36 -3.76
C ALA A 30 -5.45 -18.69 -3.59
N PRO A 31 -4.53 -18.72 -4.58
CA PRO A 31 -3.32 -17.94 -4.47
C PRO A 31 -3.78 -16.51 -4.20
N ALA A 32 -3.36 -15.94 -3.06
CA ALA A 32 -3.69 -14.57 -2.69
C ALA A 32 -3.36 -13.70 -3.91
N GLY A 33 -4.39 -13.32 -4.66
CA GLY A 33 -4.22 -12.67 -5.96
C GLY A 33 -3.47 -11.38 -5.71
N ALA A 34 -2.33 -11.21 -6.38
CA ALA A 34 -1.58 -9.98 -6.27
C ALA A 34 -2.53 -8.81 -6.54
N THR A 35 -2.67 -7.90 -5.56
CA THR A 35 -3.50 -6.71 -5.76
C THR A 35 -2.94 -5.91 -6.94
N TRP A 36 -3.79 -5.17 -7.64
CA TRP A 36 -3.34 -4.34 -8.77
C TRP A 36 -2.17 -3.42 -8.40
N GLY A 37 -2.15 -2.92 -7.15
CA GLY A 37 -1.03 -2.14 -6.62
C GLY A 37 0.29 -2.93 -6.58
N THR A 38 0.25 -4.19 -6.16
CA THR A 38 1.44 -5.06 -6.12
C THR A 38 2.00 -5.30 -7.53
N VAL A 39 1.13 -5.56 -8.52
CA VAL A 39 1.54 -5.77 -9.91
C VAL A 39 2.16 -4.50 -10.50
N PHE A 40 1.56 -3.34 -10.24
CA PHE A 40 2.08 -2.05 -10.69
C PHE A 40 3.46 -1.76 -10.09
N LEU A 41 3.63 -1.95 -8.78
CA LEU A 41 4.91 -1.76 -8.09
C LEU A 41 5.99 -2.68 -8.67
N LEU A 42 5.66 -3.97 -8.87
CA LEU A 42 6.60 -4.93 -9.46
C LEU A 42 7.04 -4.49 -10.86
N ALA A 43 6.08 -4.11 -11.72
CA ALA A 43 6.37 -3.64 -13.07
C ALA A 43 7.26 -2.40 -13.06
N LEU A 44 6.99 -1.44 -12.16
CA LEU A 44 7.79 -0.23 -12.00
C LEU A 44 9.23 -0.57 -11.58
N PHE A 45 9.42 -1.44 -10.58
CA PHE A 45 10.76 -1.85 -10.14
C PHE A 45 11.52 -2.64 -11.21
N CYS A 46 10.85 -3.56 -11.93
CA CYS A 46 11.45 -4.28 -13.04
C CYS A 46 11.91 -3.34 -14.17
N CYS A 47 11.04 -2.41 -14.61
CA CYS A 47 11.40 -1.44 -15.64
C CYS A 47 12.51 -0.48 -15.16
N ALA A 48 12.44 -0.01 -13.92
CA ALA A 48 13.45 0.87 -13.31
C ALA A 48 14.83 0.20 -13.23
N SER A 49 14.87 -1.07 -12.82
CA SER A 49 16.11 -1.84 -12.72
C SER A 49 16.71 -2.12 -14.10
N LEU A 50 15.91 -2.52 -15.09
CA LEU A 50 16.38 -2.68 -16.47
C LEU A 50 16.94 -1.37 -17.04
N TYR A 51 16.25 -0.25 -16.80
CA TYR A 51 16.72 1.06 -17.23
C TYR A 51 18.06 1.44 -16.56
N MET A 52 18.18 1.25 -15.25
CA MET A 52 19.41 1.49 -14.50
C MET A 52 20.56 0.62 -15.01
N VAL A 53 20.36 -0.69 -15.17
CA VAL A 53 21.40 -1.64 -15.59
C VAL A 53 21.83 -1.38 -17.04
N CYS A 54 20.88 -1.30 -17.98
CA CYS A 54 21.20 -1.06 -19.39
C CYS A 54 21.79 0.33 -19.60
N GLY A 55 21.20 1.37 -18.99
CA GLY A 55 21.68 2.74 -19.13
C GLY A 55 23.04 2.98 -18.48
N SER A 56 23.29 2.39 -17.30
CA SER A 56 24.61 2.44 -16.66
C SER A 56 25.66 1.67 -17.43
N ALA A 57 25.34 0.48 -17.97
CA ALA A 57 26.23 -0.28 -18.81
C ALA A 57 26.62 0.51 -20.08
N LEU A 58 25.66 1.16 -20.74
CA LEU A 58 25.96 2.00 -21.91
C LEU A 58 26.84 3.20 -21.54
N ASN A 59 26.53 3.92 -20.46
CA ASN A 59 27.34 5.06 -20.01
C ASN A 59 28.76 4.66 -19.58
N MET A 60 28.92 3.48 -18.99
CA MET A 60 30.21 2.97 -18.54
C MET A 60 31.06 2.44 -19.71
N PHE A 61 30.49 1.61 -20.59
CA PHE A 61 31.26 0.94 -21.65
C PHE A 61 31.45 1.80 -22.90
N LYS A 62 30.44 2.58 -23.32
CA LYS A 62 30.52 3.41 -24.53
C LYS A 62 31.04 4.81 -24.25
N TYR A 63 30.55 5.45 -23.19
CA TYR A 63 30.85 6.85 -22.92
C TYR A 63 31.99 7.05 -21.90
N LYS A 64 32.49 5.97 -21.28
CA LYS A 64 33.55 5.99 -20.24
C LYS A 64 33.29 7.03 -19.15
N GLN A 65 32.03 7.35 -18.89
CA GLN A 65 31.63 8.29 -17.85
C GLN A 65 32.00 7.69 -16.50
N ARG A 66 32.56 8.49 -15.59
CA ARG A 66 33.04 8.04 -14.27
C ARG A 66 32.31 8.80 -13.16
N GLY A 67 32.02 8.11 -12.06
CA GLY A 67 31.34 8.70 -10.90
C GLY A 67 29.84 8.89 -11.09
N ARG A 68 29.30 10.03 -10.63
CA ARG A 68 27.85 10.28 -10.52
C ARG A 68 27.11 10.37 -11.87
N ASN A 69 27.84 10.45 -12.98
CA ASN A 69 27.30 10.51 -14.35
C ASN A 69 27.03 9.14 -14.98
N ILE A 70 27.39 8.05 -14.29
CA ILE A 70 27.09 6.69 -14.78
C ILE A 70 25.58 6.43 -14.74
N ILE A 71 24.89 6.95 -13.72
CA ILE A 71 23.45 6.76 -13.54
C ILE A 71 22.71 7.59 -14.59
N PRO A 72 21.91 6.95 -15.46
CA PRO A 72 21.11 7.66 -16.44
C PRO A 72 20.06 8.54 -15.74
N ASN A 73 20.04 9.83 -16.07
CA ASN A 73 19.09 10.83 -15.56
C ASN A 73 19.03 10.94 -14.02
N LEU A 74 20.18 11.14 -13.36
CA LEU A 74 20.28 11.25 -11.90
C LEU A 74 19.28 12.25 -11.26
N ALA A 75 19.03 13.40 -11.89
CA ALA A 75 18.11 14.42 -11.38
C ALA A 75 16.67 13.91 -11.22
N PHE A 76 16.23 13.02 -12.12
CA PHE A 76 14.94 12.36 -12.02
C PHE A 76 14.87 11.46 -10.78
N TRP A 77 15.88 10.61 -10.57
CA TRP A 77 15.96 9.70 -9.42
C TRP A 77 16.02 10.45 -8.07
N GLN A 78 16.64 11.63 -8.05
CA GLN A 78 16.68 12.48 -6.87
C GLN A 78 15.33 13.14 -6.54
N GLY A 79 14.42 13.29 -7.52
CA GLY A 79 13.09 13.85 -7.31
C GLY A 79 12.06 12.85 -6.77
N ILE A 80 12.26 11.55 -6.98
CA ILE A 80 11.36 10.48 -6.50
C ILE A 80 11.06 10.53 -4.99
N PRO A 81 12.04 10.69 -4.08
CA PRO A 81 11.74 10.72 -2.64
C PRO A 81 10.84 11.90 -2.26
N SER A 82 11.02 13.07 -2.89
CA SER A 82 10.13 14.23 -2.67
C SER A 82 8.70 13.94 -3.13
N LEU A 83 8.53 13.33 -4.31
CA LEU A 83 7.20 12.97 -4.82
C LEU A 83 6.49 11.93 -3.93
N THR A 84 7.23 10.97 -3.40
CA THR A 84 6.67 9.94 -2.53
C THR A 84 6.22 10.55 -1.20
N LEU A 85 7.02 11.44 -0.64
CA LEU A 85 6.71 12.18 0.57
C LEU A 85 5.47 13.07 0.39
N ASP A 86 5.37 13.79 -0.74
CA ASP A 86 4.18 14.58 -1.07
C ASP A 86 2.92 13.71 -1.18
N GLY A 87 3.02 12.55 -1.82
CA GLY A 87 1.91 11.58 -1.89
C GLY A 87 1.47 11.09 -0.51
N CYS A 88 2.41 10.73 0.36
CA CYS A 88 2.12 10.32 1.73
C CYS A 88 1.48 11.43 2.55
N ILE A 89 1.99 12.66 2.47
CA ILE A 89 1.43 13.82 3.16
C ILE A 89 0.00 14.09 2.67
N TYR A 90 -0.23 14.04 1.35
CA TYR A 90 -1.55 14.24 0.78
C TYR A 90 -2.56 13.23 1.31
N THR A 91 -2.23 11.93 1.23
CA THR A 91 -3.11 10.86 1.71
C THR A 91 -3.35 10.95 3.22
N TYR A 92 -2.29 11.16 4.01
CA TYR A 92 -2.40 11.32 5.46
C TYR A 92 -3.30 12.49 5.84
N THR A 93 -3.07 13.66 5.23
CA THR A 93 -3.84 14.88 5.50
C THR A 93 -5.31 14.68 5.15
N LYS A 94 -5.59 14.08 3.99
CA LYS A 94 -6.97 13.77 3.56
C LYS A 94 -7.68 12.81 4.53
N VAL A 95 -7.04 11.69 4.87
CA VAL A 95 -7.62 10.69 5.78
C VAL A 95 -7.85 11.27 7.16
N MET A 96 -6.88 12.02 7.71
CA MET A 96 -7.02 12.67 9.01
C MET A 96 -8.10 13.75 9.02
N MET A 97 -8.25 14.51 7.93
CA MET A 97 -9.35 15.47 7.80
C MET A 97 -10.71 14.77 7.75
N SER A 98 -10.83 13.64 7.05
CA SER A 98 -12.06 12.85 7.04
C SER A 98 -12.42 12.29 8.41
N ILE A 99 -11.45 11.78 9.17
CA ILE A 99 -11.68 11.26 10.54
C ILE A 99 -12.08 12.38 11.51
N LYS A 100 -11.42 13.54 11.42
CA LYS A 100 -11.79 14.71 12.23
C LYS A 100 -13.15 15.30 11.80
N GLY A 101 -13.55 14.97 10.57
CA GLY A 101 -14.80 15.29 9.89
C GLY A 101 -16.06 14.93 10.63
N ASP A 102 -16.10 13.69 11.10
CA ASP A 102 -17.28 13.10 11.72
C ASP A 102 -17.53 13.66 13.14
N GLY A 103 -16.52 14.30 13.75
CA GLY A 103 -16.61 14.83 15.12
C GLY A 103 -17.24 16.23 15.26
N TYR A 104 -17.39 16.99 14.18
CA TYR A 104 -18.05 18.32 14.21
C TYR A 104 -19.46 18.32 13.62
N ALA A 105 -19.94 17.18 13.14
CA ALA A 105 -21.34 16.99 12.76
C ALA A 105 -22.27 16.69 13.96
N SER A 106 -21.74 16.72 15.20
CA SER A 106 -22.48 16.41 16.42
C SER A 106 -22.34 17.49 17.51
N ILE A 107 -22.18 18.77 17.13
CA ILE A 107 -22.30 19.91 18.05
C ILE A 107 -23.40 20.84 17.56
#